data_AF-A0A7T6APK3-F1
#
_entry.id   AF-A0A7T6APK3-F1
#
_cell.length_a   1.000
_cell.length_b   1.000
_cell.length_c   1.000
_cell.angle_alpha   90.00
_cell.angle_beta   90.00
_cell.angle_gamma   90.00
#
_symmetry.space_group_name_H-M   'P 1'
#
loop_
_entity.id
_entity.type
_entity.pdbx_description
1 polymer ?
#
loop_
_entity_poly.entity_id
_entity_poly.type
_entity_poly.pdbx_seq_one_letter_code
_entity_poly.pdbx_strand_id
1 'polypeptide(L)' 'MHSHPEPNVATGPADHPLPRVLIHVEGGLIQAVYASAELDIQVYDLDVPSFVTPLEIDQIRMIAAQFEQQRQGLRQLY' A
#
# COMPACT_ATOMS: atom_id res chain seq x y z
N MET A 1 51.82 27.84 1.41
CA MET A 1 50.35 27.81 1.44
C MET A 1 49.90 26.75 0.45
N HIS A 2 49.31 25.67 0.95
CA HIS A 2 48.29 24.80 0.33
C HIS A 2 48.21 23.54 1.19
N SER A 3 47.41 23.62 2.25
CA SER A 3 46.99 22.50 3.06
C SER A 3 46.05 21.63 2.22
N HIS A 4 46.46 20.40 1.95
CA HIS A 4 45.56 19.36 1.46
C HIS A 4 44.59 19.01 2.60
N PRO A 5 43.27 19.08 2.42
CA PRO A 5 42.36 18.59 3.44
C PRO A 5 42.45 17.06 3.46
N GLU A 6 42.78 16.48 4.61
CA GLU A 6 42.64 15.05 4.85
C GLU A 6 41.18 14.64 4.55
N PRO A 7 40.95 13.48 3.91
CA PRO A 7 39.59 12.98 3.77
C PRO A 7 39.05 12.73 5.17
N ASN A 8 37.98 13.44 5.52
CA ASN A 8 37.21 13.19 6.73
C ASN A 8 36.54 11.83 6.57
N VAL A 9 37.29 10.76 6.83
CA VAL A 9 36.76 9.42 7.03
C VAL A 9 36.02 9.50 8.35
N ALA A 10 34.75 9.88 8.27
CA ALA A 10 33.82 9.65 9.35
C ALA A 10 33.81 8.14 9.58
N THR A 11 34.58 7.67 10.56
CA THR A 11 34.45 6.34 11.14
C THR A 11 33.11 6.33 11.88
N GLY A 12 32.02 6.25 11.12
CA GLY A 12 30.75 5.75 11.64
C GLY A 12 30.99 4.35 12.21
N PRO A 13 30.19 3.92 13.21
CA PRO A 13 30.37 2.60 13.80
C PRO A 13 30.37 1.55 12.68
N ALA A 14 31.48 0.83 12.57
CA ALA A 14 31.74 -0.13 11.51
C ALA A 14 30.78 -1.33 11.59
N ASP A 15 30.29 -1.72 10.41
CA ASP A 15 30.15 -3.11 9.96
C ASP A 15 29.33 -4.09 10.81
N HIS A 16 28.22 -3.65 11.40
CA HIS A 16 27.17 -4.59 11.76
C HIS A 16 26.14 -4.64 10.63
N PRO A 17 25.95 -5.80 9.96
CA PRO A 17 24.92 -5.90 8.94
C PRO A 17 23.57 -5.56 9.56
N LEU A 18 22.82 -4.66 8.91
CA LEU A 18 21.48 -4.31 9.37
C LEU A 18 20.63 -5.59 9.49
N PRO A 19 19.81 -5.71 10.54
CA PRO A 19 18.89 -6.83 10.68
C PRO A 19 18.04 -6.99 9.42
N ARG A 20 17.99 -8.21 8.89
CA ARG A 20 17.16 -8.54 7.74
C ARG A 20 15.76 -8.89 8.22
N VAL A 21 14.75 -8.31 7.58
CA VAL A 21 13.35 -8.59 7.83
C VAL A 21 12.73 -9.15 6.56
N LEU A 22 11.95 -10.21 6.69
CA LEU A 22 11.23 -10.86 5.60
C LEU A 22 9.74 -10.87 5.94
N ILE A 23 8.93 -10.26 5.08
CA ILE A 23 7.48 -10.09 5.30
C ILE A 23 6.76 -10.93 4.25
N HIS A 24 5.92 -11.87 4.71
CA HIS A 24 5.05 -12.64 3.83
C HIS A 24 3.69 -11.96 3.72
N VAL A 25 3.31 -11.56 2.50
CA VAL A 25 2.04 -10.89 2.21
C VAL A 25 1.22 -11.74 1.24
N GLU A 26 -0.03 -12.01 1.60
CA GLU A 26 -1.00 -12.72 0.76
C GLU A 26 -2.36 -12.02 0.86
N GLY A 27 -2.99 -11.74 -0.29
CA GLY A 27 -4.31 -11.10 -0.33
C GLY A 27 -4.38 -9.69 0.28
N GLY A 28 -3.25 -8.97 0.35
CA GLY A 28 -3.16 -7.67 1.03
C GLY A 28 -2.94 -7.73 2.53
N LEU A 29 -2.88 -8.93 3.12
CA LEU A 29 -2.67 -9.13 4.55
C LEU A 29 -1.27 -9.68 4.84
N ILE A 30 -0.67 -9.22 5.93
CA ILE A 30 0.59 -9.76 6.44
C ILE A 30 0.30 -11.10 7.13
N GLN A 31 0.88 -12.17 6.60
CA GLN A 31 0.73 -13.52 7.10
C GLN A 31 1.81 -13.89 8.11
N ALA A 32 3.04 -13.41 7.91
CA ALA A 32 4.17 -13.69 8.77
C ALA A 32 5.26 -12.62 8.65
N VAL A 33 6.02 -12.45 9.73
CA VAL A 33 7.21 -11.58 9.79
C VAL A 33 8.36 -12.38 10.38
N TYR A 34 9.48 -12.40 9.67
CA TYR A 34 10.72 -13.05 10.11
C TYR A 34 11.82 -12.01 10.22
N ALA A 35 12.61 -12.05 11.29
CA ALA A 35 13.73 -11.14 11.49
C ALA A 35 15.00 -11.91 11.86
N SER A 36 16.15 -11.43 11.38
CA SER A 36 17.46 -12.02 11.73
C SER A 36 17.95 -11.65 13.14
N ALA A 37 17.21 -10.80 13.85
CA ALA A 37 17.44 -10.37 15.22
C ALA A 37 16.09 -10.07 15.88
N GLU A 38 16.06 -10.02 17.21
CA GLU A 38 14.88 -9.58 17.95
C GLU A 38 14.61 -8.10 17.69
N LEU A 39 13.42 -7.79 17.18
CA LEU A 39 12.99 -6.45 16.80
C LEU A 39 11.55 -6.25 17.25
N ASP A 40 11.24 -5.02 17.69
CA ASP A 40 9.85 -4.58 17.84
C ASP A 40 9.34 -4.09 16.49
N ILE A 41 8.32 -4.74 15.95
CA ILE A 41 7.81 -4.50 14.59
C ILE A 41 6.37 -4.02 14.68
N GLN A 42 6.12 -2.83 14.14
CA GLN A 42 4.79 -2.25 14.04
C GLN A 42 4.34 -2.25 12.58
N VAL A 43 3.15 -2.82 12.36
CA VAL A 43 2.51 -2.87 11.05
C VAL A 43 1.38 -1.85 11.03
N TYR A 44 1.40 -0.96 10.05
CA TYR A 44 0.34 0.02 9.84
C TYR A 44 -0.46 -0.34 8.60
N ASP A 45 -1.78 -0.36 8.74
CA ASP A 45 -2.68 -0.35 7.60
C ASP A 45 -2.69 1.07 7.01
N LEU A 46 -2.15 1.19 5.81
CA LEU A 46 -2.06 2.46 5.08
C LEU A 46 -3.16 2.59 4.04
N ASP A 47 -4.05 1.60 3.92
CA ASP A 47 -5.14 1.67 2.98
C ASP A 47 -6.07 2.79 3.42
N VAL A 48 -6.21 3.79 2.56
CA VAL A 48 -7.27 4.78 2.72
C VAL A 48 -8.57 4.05 2.42
N PRO A 49 -9.54 4.02 3.35
CA PRO A 49 -10.81 3.37 3.06
C PRO A 49 -11.38 4.04 1.80
N SER A 50 -11.73 3.24 0.79
CA SER A 50 -12.52 3.73 -0.34
C SER A 50 -13.93 3.99 0.15
N PHE A 51 -14.12 5.02 0.99
CA PHE A 51 -15.44 5.53 1.27
C PHE A 51 -15.96 6.06 -0.06
N VAL A 52 -16.91 5.32 -0.62
CA VAL A 52 -17.62 5.74 -1.82
C VAL A 52 -18.15 7.14 -1.52
N THR A 53 -17.61 8.14 -2.22
CA THR A 53 -18.04 9.51 -2.05
C THR A 53 -19.53 9.60 -2.41
N PRO A 54 -20.28 10.56 -1.85
CA PRO A 54 -21.68 10.76 -2.27
C PRO A 54 -21.84 10.86 -3.80
N LEU A 55 -20.85 11.43 -4.49
CA LEU A 55 -20.80 11.51 -5.94
C LEU A 55 -20.69 10.13 -6.60
N GLU A 56 -19.79 9.27 -6.11
CA GLU A 56 -19.63 7.90 -6.63
C GLU A 56 -20.87 7.04 -6.35
N ILE A 57 -21.55 7.25 -5.21
CA ILE A 57 -22.85 6.61 -4.91
C ILE A 57 -23.90 7.02 -5.95
N ASP A 58 -24.00 8.31 -6.26
CA ASP A 58 -24.95 8.83 -7.24
C ASP A 58 -24.64 8.32 -8.65
N GLN A 59 -23.35 8.23 -9.02
CA GLN A 59 -22.92 7.64 -10.29
C GLN A 59 -23.29 6.14 -10.38
N ILE A 60 -23.03 5.36 -9.33
CA ILE A 60 -23.40 3.94 -9.27
C ILE A 60 -24.92 3.77 -9.40
N ARG A 61 -25.71 4.61 -8.71
CA ARG A 61 -27.17 4.60 -8.81
C ARG A 61 -27.66 4.95 -10.21
N MET A 62 -27.06 5.96 -10.84
CA MET A 62 -27.40 6.36 -12.21
C MET A 62 -27.10 5.22 -13.20
N ILE A 63 -25.93 4.60 -13.09
CA ILE A 63 -25.53 3.46 -13.93
C ILE A 63 -26.49 2.30 -13.73
N ALA A 64 -26.83 1.95 -12.48
CA ALA A 64 -27.78 0.88 -12.18
C ALA A 64 -29.17 1.17 -12.75
N ALA A 65 -29.64 2.42 -12.68
CA ALA A 65 -30.92 2.82 -13.25
C ALA A 65 -30.93 2.71 -14.79
N GLN A 66 -29.84 3.09 -15.46
CA GLN A 66 -29.70 2.95 -16.91
C GLN A 66 -29.73 1.49 -17.35
N PHE A 67 -29.01 0.61 -16.63
CA PHE A 67 -29.03 -0.83 -16.91
C PHE A 67 -30.42 -1.44 -16.73
N GLU A 68 -31.15 -1.05 -15.68
CA GLU A 68 -32.50 -1.52 -15.43
C GLU A 68 -33.48 -1.06 -16.53
N GLN A 69 -33.36 0.17 -17.01
CA GLN A 69 -34.13 0.66 -18.16
C GLN A 69 -33.84 -0.13 -19.43
N GLN A 70 -32.56 -0.39 -19.74
CA GLN A 70 -32.17 -1.21 -20.89
C GLN A 70 -32.75 -2.62 -20.77
N ARG A 71 -32.63 -3.23 -19.58
CA ARG A 71 -33.17 -4.58 -19.30
C ARG A 71 -34.68 -4.65 -19.50
N GLN A 72 -35.43 -3.62 -19.08
CA GLN A 72 -36.88 -3.55 -19.28
C GLN A 72 -37.24 -3.39 -20.75
N GLY A 73 -36.53 -2.55 -21.50
CA GLY A 73 -36.71 -2.41 -22.94
C GLY A 73 -36.50 -3.73 -23.69
N LEU A 74 -35.45 -4.47 -23.34
CA LEU A 74 -35.19 -5.81 -23.87
C LEU A 74 -36.31 -6.82 -23.53
N ARG A 75 -36.88 -6.74 -22.31
CA ARG A 75 -37.97 -7.63 -21.90
C ARG A 75 -39.32 -7.33 -22.58
N GLN A 76 -39.52 -6.13 -23.12
CA GLN A 76 -40.73 -5.78 -23.87
C GLN A 76 -40.67 -6.14 -25.37
N LEU A 77 -39.49 -6.52 -25.86
CA LEU A 77 -39.26 -6.93 -27.25
C LEU A 77 -39.42 -8.46 -27.47
N TYR A 78 -39.55 -9.23 -26.38
CA TYR A 78 -39.79 -10.68 -26.39
C TYR A 78 -41.13 -10.98 -25.70
#